data_AF-A0A8J3N7L8-F1
#
_entry.id   AF-A0A8J3N7L8-F1
#
_cell.length_a   1.000
_cell.length_b   1.000
_cell.length_c   1.000
_cell.angle_alpha   90.00
_cell.angle_beta   90.00
_cell.angle_gamma   90.00
#
_symmetry.space_group_name_H-M   'P 1'
#
loop_
_entity.id
_entity.type
_entity.pdbx_description
1 polymer ?
#
loop_
_entity_poly.entity_id
_entity_poly.type
_entity_poly.pdbx_seq_one_letter_code
_entity_poly.pdbx_strand_id
1 'polypeptide(L)'
;MNITTLTGTGQQTRAIERPHPLLSVMTWELRRFFASRLFWLQALGFFCFLLFVIWAMKMPSQFGRSTMPGQEALDGFVAGTSAWGLLTNLPSASLLLLVLLLPFVTADGVTRDLSRRTHELLLTTSLPTWAYVWGRYLTGLLISLGLAGLLLVAILLVGLLLHMTVPTYPLPPTGVVLLLWVGMVLPATVLVSSLGFALSTLLPHMATLVKIVILVVWVIGAVILPNGFHDTPPPTWYVNWDPTSSVTALGLLPKYSLHLSTITSQAQLQQILFTVENQMPDITGWFVPHQLLAVLSLLLVLVAALAFQRSRTMPS
;
A
#
# COMPACT_ATOMS: atom_id res chain seq x y z
N MET A 1 -11.20 -1.61 43.76
CA MET A 1 -12.16 -1.98 44.81
C MET A 1 -12.86 -3.25 44.34
N ASN A 2 -12.47 -4.40 44.89
CA ASN A 2 -12.99 -5.71 44.48
C ASN A 2 -14.23 -6.03 45.31
N ILE A 3 -15.39 -6.13 44.68
CA ILE A 3 -16.61 -6.61 45.34
C ILE A 3 -16.61 -8.13 45.20
N THR A 4 -16.26 -8.82 46.29
CA THR A 4 -16.42 -10.26 46.45
C THR A 4 -17.83 -10.55 46.96
N THR A 5 -18.72 -10.97 46.07
CA THR A 5 -20.00 -11.57 46.42
C THR A 5 -19.80 -13.05 46.76
N LEU A 6 -20.02 -13.40 48.04
CA LEU A 6 -20.01 -14.76 48.55
C LEU A 6 -21.38 -15.41 48.30
N THR A 7 -21.49 -16.19 47.23
CA THR A 7 -22.55 -17.21 47.08
C THR A 7 -21.91 -18.58 47.21
N GLY A 8 -22.24 -19.28 48.29
CA GLY A 8 -21.77 -20.63 48.56
C GLY A 8 -22.40 -21.65 47.62
N THR A 9 -21.66 -22.02 46.58
CA THR A 9 -21.73 -23.33 45.93
C THR A 9 -20.31 -23.72 45.57
N GLY A 10 -19.86 -24.91 46.00
CA GLY A 10 -18.48 -25.40 45.86
C GLY A 10 -18.05 -25.73 44.43
N GLN A 11 -18.52 -24.99 43.43
CA GLN A 11 -17.90 -24.98 42.11
C GLN A 11 -16.72 -24.03 42.17
N GLN A 12 -15.52 -24.54 41.89
CA GLN A 12 -14.36 -23.72 41.57
C GLN A 12 -14.81 -22.61 40.64
N THR A 13 -14.76 -21.38 41.10
CA THR A 13 -14.86 -20.18 40.28
C THR A 13 -13.71 -20.26 39.30
N ARG A 14 -13.95 -20.91 38.15
CA ARG A 14 -13.09 -20.77 36.97
C ARG A 14 -12.91 -19.28 36.80
N ALA A 15 -11.70 -18.80 36.97
CA ALA A 15 -11.35 -17.46 36.58
C ALA A 15 -11.77 -17.36 35.11
N ILE A 16 -12.87 -16.65 34.86
CA ILE A 16 -13.30 -16.36 33.50
C ILE A 16 -12.16 -15.50 32.97
N GLU A 17 -11.25 -16.11 32.22
CA GLU A 17 -10.20 -15.41 31.49
C GLU A 17 -10.91 -14.35 30.67
N ARG A 18 -10.80 -13.10 31.11
CA ARG A 18 -11.39 -11.99 30.38
C ARG A 18 -10.55 -11.86 29.13
N PRO A 19 -11.13 -12.09 27.93
CA PRO A 19 -10.36 -11.97 26.70
C PRO A 19 -9.75 -10.57 26.63
N HIS A 20 -8.50 -10.47 26.18
CA HIS A 20 -7.83 -9.18 26.03
C HIS A 20 -8.73 -8.22 25.23
N PRO A 21 -9.03 -7.02 25.74
CA PRO A 21 -10.06 -6.15 25.17
C PRO A 21 -9.76 -5.78 23.71
N LEU A 22 -8.48 -5.60 23.36
CA LEU A 22 -8.04 -5.32 22.00
C LEU A 22 -8.33 -6.48 21.04
N LEU A 23 -8.02 -7.72 21.44
CA LEU A 23 -8.31 -8.91 20.63
C LEU A 23 -9.83 -9.11 20.47
N SER A 24 -10.61 -8.78 21.49
CA SER A 24 -12.08 -8.82 21.38
C SER A 24 -12.60 -7.87 20.30
N VAL A 25 -12.05 -6.65 20.20
CA VAL A 25 -12.44 -5.69 19.17
C VAL A 25 -12.00 -6.16 17.79
N MET A 26 -10.76 -6.63 17.65
CA MET A 26 -10.23 -7.13 16.38
C MET A 26 -11.00 -8.36 15.88
N THR A 27 -11.26 -9.34 16.75
CA THR A 27 -11.99 -10.56 16.36
C THR A 27 -13.42 -10.26 15.95
N TRP A 28 -14.10 -9.35 16.66
CA TRP A 28 -15.45 -8.91 16.28
C TRP A 28 -15.47 -8.22 14.92
N GLU A 29 -14.53 -7.30 14.67
CA GLU A 29 -14.42 -6.62 13.38
C GLU A 29 -14.05 -7.56 12.24
N LEU A 30 -13.08 -8.44 12.44
CA LEU A 30 -12.70 -9.43 11.44
C LEU A 30 -13.85 -10.35 11.08
N ARG A 31 -14.60 -10.85 12.08
CA ARG A 31 -15.81 -11.65 11.82
C ARG A 31 -16.82 -10.88 10.98
N ARG A 32 -17.00 -9.59 11.25
CA ARG A 32 -17.91 -8.73 10.47
C ARG A 32 -17.46 -8.59 9.02
N PHE A 33 -16.16 -8.37 8.76
CA PHE A 33 -15.63 -8.31 7.39
C PHE A 33 -15.72 -9.66 6.68
N PHE A 34 -15.36 -10.76 7.36
CA PHE A 34 -15.45 -12.10 6.81
C PHE A 34 -16.89 -12.55 6.50
N ALA A 35 -17.87 -12.08 7.28
CA ALA A 35 -19.28 -12.33 6.99
C ALA A 35 -19.84 -11.47 5.85
N SER A 36 -19.14 -10.40 5.46
CA SER A 36 -19.61 -9.47 4.42
C SER A 36 -19.33 -10.02 3.02
N ARG A 37 -20.39 -10.50 2.34
CA ARG A 37 -20.29 -10.93 0.93
C ARG A 37 -19.81 -9.81 0.01
N LEU A 38 -20.23 -8.57 0.27
CA LEU A 38 -19.83 -7.41 -0.52
C LEU A 38 -18.31 -7.17 -0.44
N PHE A 39 -17.72 -7.34 0.75
CA PHE A 39 -16.27 -7.22 0.93
C PHE A 39 -15.52 -8.24 0.07
N TRP A 40 -15.95 -9.50 0.09
CA TRP A 40 -15.33 -10.55 -0.73
C TRP A 40 -15.50 -10.32 -2.23
N LEU A 41 -16.68 -9.85 -2.67
CA LEU A 41 -16.90 -9.47 -4.06
C LEU A 41 -16.00 -8.30 -4.49
N GLN A 42 -15.80 -7.31 -3.62
CA GLN A 42 -14.89 -6.19 -3.87
C GLN A 42 -13.43 -6.66 -3.91
N ALA A 43 -13.01 -7.52 -2.99
CA ALA A 43 -11.65 -8.08 -2.97
C ALA A 43 -11.37 -8.93 -4.21
N LEU A 44 -12.33 -9.76 -4.64
CA LEU A 44 -12.24 -10.53 -5.87
C LEU A 44 -12.21 -9.62 -7.10
N GLY A 45 -13.11 -8.63 -7.16
CA GLY A 45 -13.14 -7.65 -8.26
C GLY A 45 -11.83 -6.87 -8.36
N PHE A 46 -11.29 -6.42 -7.23
CA PHE A 46 -9.97 -5.78 -7.14
C PHE A 46 -8.87 -6.72 -7.63
N PHE A 47 -8.85 -7.98 -7.19
CA PHE A 47 -7.87 -8.96 -7.64
C PHE A 47 -7.94 -9.22 -9.14
N CYS A 48 -9.13 -9.47 -9.70
CA CYS A 48 -9.33 -9.63 -11.14
C CYS A 48 -8.88 -8.39 -11.92
N PHE A 49 -9.17 -7.20 -11.40
CA PHE A 49 -8.76 -5.95 -12.03
C PHE A 49 -7.24 -5.77 -11.99
N LEU A 50 -6.58 -6.12 -10.89
CA LEU A 50 -5.12 -6.15 -10.79
C LEU A 50 -4.51 -7.12 -11.80
N LEU A 51 -5.04 -8.34 -11.91
CA LEU A 51 -4.59 -9.32 -12.91
C LEU A 51 -4.69 -8.74 -14.33
N PHE A 52 -5.83 -8.12 -14.65
CA PHE A 52 -6.04 -7.49 -15.95
C PHE A 52 -5.05 -6.33 -16.21
N VAL A 53 -4.86 -5.43 -15.24
CA VAL A 53 -3.95 -4.28 -15.37
C VAL A 53 -2.51 -4.74 -15.53
N ILE A 54 -2.03 -5.65 -14.68
CA ILE A 54 -0.66 -6.20 -14.78
C ILE A 54 -0.47 -6.92 -16.12
N TRP A 55 -1.46 -7.69 -16.56
CA TRP A 55 -1.42 -8.34 -17.86
C TRP A 55 -1.45 -7.33 -19.02
N ALA A 56 -2.24 -6.26 -18.94
CA ALA A 56 -2.29 -5.22 -19.97
C ALA A 56 -0.96 -4.44 -20.06
N MET A 57 -0.29 -4.26 -18.92
CA MET A 57 1.04 -3.64 -18.82
C MET A 57 2.19 -4.58 -19.21
N LYS A 58 1.90 -5.78 -19.77
CA LYS A 58 2.92 -6.66 -20.35
C LYS A 58 3.61 -6.06 -21.58
N MET A 59 3.13 -4.94 -22.12
CA MET A 59 3.65 -4.35 -23.35
C MET A 59 5.13 -3.97 -23.19
N PRO A 60 5.99 -4.29 -24.17
CA PRO A 60 7.38 -3.85 -24.14
C PRO A 60 7.42 -2.32 -24.09
N SER A 61 7.96 -1.76 -23.00
CA SER A 61 8.40 -0.39 -23.00
C SER A 61 9.71 -0.32 -23.79
N GLN A 62 9.72 0.43 -24.88
CA GLN A 62 10.91 0.60 -25.71
C GLN A 62 12.05 1.16 -24.83
N PHE A 63 13.25 0.57 -24.94
CA PHE A 63 14.47 1.16 -24.41
C PHE A 63 14.81 2.39 -25.25
N GLY A 64 14.21 3.53 -24.91
CA GLY A 64 14.48 4.76 -25.63
C GLY A 64 13.40 5.80 -25.41
N ARG A 65 13.52 6.58 -24.33
CA ARG A 65 13.05 7.96 -24.40
C ARG A 65 14.10 8.70 -25.22
N SER A 66 13.84 8.81 -26.52
CA SER A 66 14.65 9.54 -27.51
C SER A 66 14.94 10.95 -27.01
N THR A 67 16.10 11.15 -26.38
CA THR A 67 16.55 12.46 -25.89
C THR A 67 17.66 13.05 -26.75
N MET A 68 18.07 12.37 -27.84
CA MET A 68 18.99 12.94 -28.83
C MET A 68 18.43 12.80 -30.25
N PRO A 69 18.37 13.89 -31.04
CA PRO A 69 18.10 13.80 -32.47
C PRO A 69 19.21 12.96 -33.12
N GLY A 70 18.85 11.82 -33.70
CA GLY A 70 19.77 10.91 -34.38
C GLY A 70 20.11 9.59 -33.67
N GLN A 71 19.55 9.33 -32.48
CA GLN A 71 19.61 7.98 -31.88
C GLN A 71 18.40 7.14 -32.32
N GLU A 72 18.67 6.05 -33.04
CA GLU A 72 17.64 5.05 -33.37
C GLU A 72 17.04 4.48 -32.08
N ALA A 73 15.71 4.50 -31.98
CA ALA A 73 15.00 3.88 -30.87
C ALA A 73 15.28 2.37 -30.88
N LEU A 74 15.88 1.86 -29.81
CA LEU A 74 16.09 0.43 -29.65
C LEU A 74 14.79 -0.22 -29.18
N ASP A 75 14.19 -0.99 -30.08
CA ASP A 75 13.09 -1.90 -29.76
C ASP A 75 13.63 -3.09 -28.94
N GLY A 76 13.85 -2.85 -27.64
CA GLY A 76 14.15 -3.88 -26.65
C GLY A 76 12.89 -4.35 -25.94
N PHE A 77 12.74 -5.66 -25.74
CA PHE A 77 11.69 -6.22 -24.91
C PHE A 77 12.08 -6.09 -23.43
N VAL A 78 11.27 -5.37 -22.65
CA VAL A 78 11.37 -5.35 -21.18
C VAL A 78 10.14 -6.05 -20.61
N ALA A 79 10.35 -7.12 -19.87
CA ALA A 79 9.28 -7.79 -19.16
C ALA A 79 8.73 -6.89 -18.06
N GLY A 80 7.41 -6.69 -18.03
CA GLY A 80 6.75 -5.92 -16.98
C GLY A 80 6.97 -6.43 -15.54
N THR A 81 7.41 -7.68 -15.37
CA THR A 81 7.75 -8.31 -14.08
C THR A 81 9.25 -8.34 -13.78
N SER A 82 10.10 -7.77 -14.63
CA SER A 82 11.52 -7.58 -14.32
C SER A 82 11.72 -6.51 -13.26
N ALA A 83 12.96 -6.36 -12.77
CA ALA A 83 13.29 -5.29 -11.81
C ALA A 83 12.88 -3.93 -12.36
N TRP A 84 13.24 -3.66 -13.62
CA TRP A 84 12.91 -2.43 -14.32
C TRP A 84 11.41 -2.26 -14.54
N GLY A 85 10.74 -3.28 -15.08
CA GLY A 85 9.30 -3.24 -15.33
C GLY A 85 8.49 -2.99 -14.07
N LEU A 86 8.90 -3.60 -12.95
CA LEU A 86 8.26 -3.39 -11.65
C LEU A 86 8.51 -1.99 -11.10
N LEU A 87 9.71 -1.42 -11.25
CA LEU A 87 9.98 -0.04 -10.85
C LEU A 87 9.06 0.97 -11.56
N THR A 88 8.74 0.73 -12.84
CA THR A 88 7.88 1.65 -13.61
C THR A 88 6.39 1.37 -13.38
N ASN A 89 6.00 0.11 -13.30
CA ASN A 89 4.59 -0.31 -13.29
C ASN A 89 3.98 -0.35 -11.87
N LEU A 90 4.78 -0.66 -10.85
CA LEU A 90 4.29 -0.70 -9.47
C LEU A 90 3.72 0.64 -9.04
N PRO A 91 4.45 1.77 -9.11
CA PRO A 91 3.98 3.06 -8.60
C PRO A 91 2.77 3.60 -9.37
N SER A 92 2.84 3.56 -10.70
CA SER A 92 1.93 4.28 -11.59
C SER A 92 0.56 3.59 -11.76
N ALA A 93 0.54 2.26 -11.76
CA ALA A 93 -0.69 1.51 -11.98
C ALA A 93 -1.16 0.80 -10.72
N SER A 94 -0.38 -0.16 -10.23
CA SER A 94 -0.89 -1.08 -9.22
C SER A 94 -1.00 -0.46 -7.81
N LEU A 95 -0.01 0.36 -7.42
CA LEU A 95 -0.02 1.07 -6.15
C LEU A 95 -1.08 2.17 -6.13
N LEU A 96 -1.25 2.89 -7.25
CA LEU A 96 -2.33 3.86 -7.42
C LEU A 96 -3.68 3.21 -7.14
N LEU A 97 -3.97 2.07 -7.77
CA LEU A 97 -5.23 1.34 -7.56
C LEU A 97 -5.43 0.87 -6.12
N LEU A 98 -4.37 0.36 -5.49
CA LEU A 98 -4.43 -0.04 -4.09
C LEU A 98 -4.77 1.16 -3.20
N VAL A 99 -4.04 2.27 -3.36
CA VAL A 99 -4.20 3.49 -2.55
C VAL A 99 -5.58 4.12 -2.73
N LEU A 100 -6.20 3.99 -3.89
CA LEU A 100 -7.58 4.45 -4.08
C LEU A 100 -8.58 3.77 -3.12
N LEU A 101 -8.28 2.55 -2.65
CA LEU A 101 -9.13 1.79 -1.74
C LEU A 101 -8.76 1.98 -0.26
N LEU A 102 -7.48 2.21 0.05
CA LEU A 102 -6.98 2.18 1.44
C LEU A 102 -7.69 3.16 2.39
N PRO A 103 -7.94 4.44 2.03
CA PRO A 103 -8.64 5.36 2.91
C PRO A 103 -10.06 4.90 3.24
N PHE A 104 -10.76 4.22 2.31
CA PHE A 104 -12.12 3.75 2.56
C PHE A 104 -12.14 2.53 3.48
N VAL A 105 -11.19 1.62 3.32
CA VAL A 105 -11.07 0.42 4.17
C VAL A 105 -10.74 0.80 5.62
N THR A 106 -9.87 1.79 5.82
CA THR A 106 -9.30 2.10 7.14
C THR A 106 -10.06 3.19 7.88
N ALA A 107 -10.47 4.26 7.20
CA ALA A 107 -11.08 5.42 7.87
C ALA A 107 -12.52 5.18 8.36
N ASP A 108 -13.21 4.17 7.84
CA ASP A 108 -14.62 3.93 8.13
C ASP A 108 -14.88 3.27 9.49
N GLY A 109 -13.86 2.79 10.22
CA GLY A 109 -14.06 2.11 11.49
C GLY A 109 -14.73 3.00 12.55
N VAL A 110 -14.04 4.07 12.95
CA VAL A 110 -14.49 4.96 14.05
C VAL A 110 -15.56 5.95 13.59
N THR A 111 -15.42 6.48 12.38
CA THR A 111 -16.30 7.53 11.84
C THR A 111 -17.70 7.01 11.52
N ARG A 112 -17.82 5.77 11.04
CA ARG A 112 -19.11 5.12 10.81
C ARG A 112 -19.90 4.88 12.08
N ASP A 113 -19.21 4.58 13.18
CA ASP A 113 -19.86 4.37 14.48
C ASP A 113 -20.37 5.68 15.10
N LEU A 114 -19.64 6.78 14.85
CA LEU A 114 -20.10 8.12 15.18
C LEU A 114 -21.32 8.49 14.33
N SER A 115 -21.29 8.28 13.01
CA SER A 115 -22.40 8.66 12.12
C SER A 115 -23.67 7.84 12.36
N ARG A 116 -23.54 6.57 12.78
CA ARG A 116 -24.67 5.69 13.10
C ARG A 116 -25.13 5.75 14.55
N ARG A 117 -24.52 6.60 15.38
CA ARG A 117 -24.73 6.68 16.84
C ARG A 117 -24.54 5.36 17.59
N THR A 118 -23.87 4.37 16.98
CA THR A 118 -23.57 3.09 17.65
C THR A 118 -22.49 3.25 18.71
N HIS A 119 -21.74 4.36 18.70
CA HIS A 119 -20.82 4.72 19.76
C HIS A 119 -21.51 4.88 21.15
N GLU A 120 -22.81 5.19 21.19
CA GLU A 120 -23.60 5.27 22.44
C GLU A 120 -23.79 3.88 23.06
N LEU A 121 -24.03 2.87 22.23
CA LEU A 121 -24.07 1.46 22.67
C LEU A 121 -22.68 0.99 23.10
N LEU A 122 -21.62 1.48 22.46
CA LEU A 122 -20.27 1.20 22.91
C LEU A 122 -20.01 1.85 24.27
N LEU A 123 -20.45 3.10 24.52
CA LEU A 123 -20.28 3.80 25.80
C LEU A 123 -20.82 3.03 27.01
N THR A 124 -21.84 2.19 26.83
CA THR A 124 -22.38 1.33 27.89
C THR A 124 -21.61 0.02 28.08
N THR A 125 -20.67 -0.30 27.18
CA THR A 125 -19.76 -1.44 27.32
C THR A 125 -18.47 -1.06 28.06
N SER A 126 -17.94 -2.02 28.82
CA SER A 126 -16.71 -1.90 29.62
C SER A 126 -15.41 -1.85 28.79
N LEU A 127 -15.50 -1.69 27.48
CA LEU A 127 -14.33 -1.62 26.61
C LEU A 127 -13.57 -0.29 26.81
N PRO A 128 -12.25 -0.33 27.08
CA PRO A 128 -11.47 0.89 27.22
C PRO A 128 -11.27 1.56 25.85
N THR A 129 -11.25 2.90 25.85
CA THR A 129 -11.20 3.73 24.64
C THR A 129 -9.99 3.40 23.75
N TRP A 130 -8.81 3.20 24.36
CA TRP A 130 -7.59 2.86 23.61
C TRP A 130 -7.74 1.54 22.86
N ALA A 131 -8.35 0.52 23.48
CA ALA A 131 -8.49 -0.80 22.86
C ALA A 131 -9.49 -0.77 21.71
N TYR A 132 -10.51 0.09 21.81
CA TYR A 132 -11.45 0.33 20.73
C TYR A 132 -10.77 0.98 19.52
N VAL A 133 -10.05 2.09 19.71
CA VAL A 133 -9.38 2.81 18.60
C VAL A 133 -8.29 1.94 17.97
N TRP A 134 -7.42 1.33 18.78
CA TRP A 134 -6.36 0.45 18.28
C TRP A 134 -6.91 -0.81 17.61
N GLY A 135 -7.96 -1.44 18.17
CA GLY A 135 -8.56 -2.63 17.56
C GLY A 135 -9.17 -2.33 16.18
N ARG A 136 -9.81 -1.17 16.02
CA ARG A 136 -10.33 -0.69 14.72
C ARG A 136 -9.20 -0.42 13.73
N TYR A 137 -8.18 0.30 14.17
CA TYR A 137 -7.01 0.61 13.35
C TYR A 137 -6.30 -0.66 12.87
N LEU A 138 -5.92 -1.55 13.79
CA LEU A 138 -5.18 -2.77 13.48
C LEU A 138 -5.96 -3.70 12.55
N THR A 139 -7.29 -3.77 12.71
CA THR A 139 -8.14 -4.54 11.80
C THR A 139 -8.16 -3.92 10.40
N GLY A 140 -8.33 -2.59 10.31
CA GLY A 140 -8.26 -1.87 9.04
C GLY A 140 -6.90 -2.06 8.35
N LEU A 141 -5.80 -1.93 9.12
CA LEU A 141 -4.44 -2.15 8.63
C LEU A 141 -4.24 -3.60 8.15
N LEU A 142 -4.74 -4.59 8.89
CA LEU A 142 -4.64 -6.00 8.48
C LEU A 142 -5.36 -6.25 7.14
N ILE A 143 -6.54 -5.65 6.95
CA ILE A 143 -7.29 -5.75 5.70
C ILE A 143 -6.54 -5.05 4.56
N SER A 144 -5.99 -3.85 4.81
CA SER A 144 -5.14 -3.14 3.86
C SER A 144 -3.91 -3.95 3.44
N LEU A 145 -3.23 -4.58 4.39
CA LEU A 145 -2.10 -5.48 4.12
C LEU A 145 -2.55 -6.73 3.35
N GLY A 146 -3.76 -7.24 3.62
CA GLY A 146 -4.36 -8.32 2.83
C GLY A 146 -4.56 -7.92 1.37
N LEU A 147 -5.07 -6.71 1.09
CA LEU A 147 -5.19 -6.18 -0.27
C LEU A 147 -3.83 -5.96 -0.93
N ALA A 148 -2.84 -5.47 -0.20
CA ALA A 148 -1.46 -5.37 -0.67
C ALA A 148 -0.85 -6.76 -0.99
N GLY A 149 -1.22 -7.79 -0.21
CA GLY A 149 -0.86 -9.18 -0.46
C GLY A 149 -1.52 -9.74 -1.72
N LEU A 150 -2.79 -9.41 -1.99
CA LEU A 150 -3.44 -9.75 -3.26
C LEU A 150 -2.72 -9.14 -4.47
N LEU A 151 -2.17 -7.93 -4.32
CA LEU A 151 -1.31 -7.33 -5.33
C LEU A 151 -0.03 -8.16 -5.57
N LEU A 152 0.67 -8.56 -4.51
CA LEU A 152 1.84 -9.43 -4.65
C LEU A 152 1.51 -10.75 -5.36
N VAL A 153 0.41 -11.39 -4.97
CA VAL A 153 -0.08 -12.63 -5.61
C VAL A 153 -0.40 -12.39 -7.08
N ALA A 154 -1.04 -11.26 -7.42
CA ALA A 154 -1.37 -10.92 -8.80
C ALA A 154 -0.11 -10.75 -9.67
N ILE A 155 0.93 -10.08 -9.16
CA ILE A 155 2.21 -9.90 -9.85
C ILE A 155 2.86 -11.26 -10.14
N LEU A 156 2.95 -12.12 -9.12
CA LEU A 156 3.56 -13.44 -9.25
C LEU A 156 2.76 -14.34 -10.19
N LEU A 157 1.42 -14.32 -10.09
CA LEU A 157 0.53 -15.16 -10.91
C LEU A 157 0.59 -14.75 -12.38
N VAL A 158 0.52 -13.45 -12.69
CA VAL A 158 0.61 -12.97 -14.07
C VAL A 158 2.00 -13.21 -14.63
N GLY A 159 3.06 -12.97 -13.86
CA GLY A 159 4.42 -13.24 -14.32
C GLY A 159 4.67 -14.72 -14.60
N LEU A 160 4.15 -15.62 -13.76
CA LEU A 160 4.19 -17.06 -14.00
C LEU A 160 3.37 -17.44 -15.25
N LEU A 161 2.17 -16.91 -15.40
CA LEU A 161 1.31 -17.17 -16.56
C LEU A 161 1.97 -16.72 -17.86
N LEU A 162 2.60 -15.53 -17.86
CA LEU A 162 3.31 -14.99 -19.01
C LEU A 162 4.55 -15.84 -19.34
N HIS A 163 5.32 -16.27 -18.33
CA HIS A 163 6.44 -17.19 -18.54
C HIS A 163 6.01 -18.50 -19.22
N MET A 164 4.84 -19.05 -18.84
CA MET A 164 4.32 -20.29 -19.40
C MET A 164 3.71 -20.13 -20.80
N THR A 165 3.23 -18.93 -21.16
CA THR A 165 2.48 -18.69 -22.41
C THR A 165 3.29 -17.96 -23.47
N VAL A 166 4.34 -17.23 -23.08
CA VAL A 166 5.20 -16.46 -23.97
C VAL A 166 6.63 -16.99 -23.84
N PRO A 167 7.17 -17.66 -24.87
CA PRO A 167 8.46 -18.37 -24.79
C PRO A 167 9.66 -17.51 -24.38
N THR A 168 9.60 -16.21 -24.64
CA THR A 168 10.67 -15.25 -24.36
C THR A 168 10.46 -14.49 -23.06
N TYR A 169 9.38 -14.74 -22.32
CA TYR A 169 9.08 -14.03 -21.09
C TYR A 169 9.83 -14.67 -19.91
N PRO A 170 10.71 -13.93 -19.20
CA PRO A 170 11.50 -14.48 -18.12
C PRO A 170 10.64 -14.80 -16.90
N LEU A 171 11.06 -15.80 -16.12
CA LEU A 171 10.44 -16.08 -14.83
C LEU A 171 10.68 -14.88 -13.87
N PRO A 172 9.67 -14.40 -13.13
CA PRO A 172 9.85 -13.28 -12.21
C PRO A 172 10.90 -13.58 -11.12
N PRO A 173 11.92 -12.73 -10.94
CA PRO A 173 12.93 -12.90 -9.91
C PRO A 173 12.32 -12.59 -8.53
N THR A 174 11.82 -13.61 -7.84
CA THR A 174 11.02 -13.48 -6.60
C THR A 174 11.69 -12.61 -5.53
N GLY A 175 13.01 -12.68 -5.35
CA GLY A 175 13.75 -11.84 -4.41
C GLY A 175 13.63 -10.34 -4.72
N VAL A 176 13.74 -9.98 -6.00
CA VAL A 176 13.58 -8.59 -6.45
C VAL A 176 12.13 -8.14 -6.32
N VAL A 177 11.18 -8.99 -6.71
CA VAL A 177 9.74 -8.70 -6.57
C VAL A 177 9.40 -8.41 -5.11
N LEU A 178 9.84 -9.27 -4.19
CA LEU A 178 9.60 -9.10 -2.75
C LEU A 178 10.27 -7.84 -2.22
N LEU A 179 11.52 -7.56 -2.61
CA LEU A 179 12.23 -6.39 -2.14
C LEU A 179 11.56 -5.09 -2.59
N LEU A 180 11.19 -4.98 -3.88
CA LEU A 180 10.46 -3.82 -4.40
C LEU A 180 9.08 -3.69 -3.77
N TRP A 181 8.38 -4.81 -3.55
CA TRP A 181 7.08 -4.80 -2.87
C TRP A 181 7.20 -4.33 -1.41
N VAL A 182 8.18 -4.84 -0.64
CA VAL A 182 8.44 -4.43 0.75
C VAL A 182 8.92 -2.98 0.83
N GLY A 183 9.64 -2.49 -0.17
CA GLY A 183 10.10 -1.11 -0.22
C GLY A 183 9.00 -0.12 -0.63
N MET A 184 8.19 -0.44 -1.65
CA MET A 184 7.26 0.50 -2.28
C MET A 184 5.85 0.33 -1.72
N VAL A 185 5.34 -0.89 -1.77
CA VAL A 185 3.92 -1.17 -1.52
C VAL A 185 3.63 -1.18 -0.02
N LEU A 186 4.46 -1.85 0.77
CA LEU A 186 4.23 -1.99 2.20
C LEU A 186 4.27 -0.64 2.95
N PRO A 187 5.27 0.24 2.75
CA PRO A 187 5.33 1.52 3.46
C PRO A 187 4.23 2.47 2.99
N ALA A 188 3.93 2.51 1.69
CA ALA A 188 2.80 3.28 1.17
C ALA A 188 1.46 2.80 1.74
N THR A 189 1.28 1.48 1.87
CA THR A 189 0.08 0.90 2.49
C THR A 189 -0.06 1.33 3.95
N VAL A 190 1.01 1.21 4.73
CA VAL A 190 1.02 1.65 6.13
C VAL A 190 0.77 3.15 6.22
N LEU A 191 1.45 3.96 5.41
CA LEU A 191 1.35 5.41 5.40
C LEU A 191 -0.08 5.88 5.13
N VAL A 192 -0.68 5.45 4.02
CA VAL A 192 -2.02 5.92 3.61
C VAL A 192 -3.09 5.41 4.55
N SER A 193 -3.02 4.14 4.97
CA SER A 193 -3.98 3.57 5.92
C SER A 193 -3.93 4.27 7.28
N SER A 194 -2.72 4.58 7.78
CA SER A 194 -2.52 5.26 9.05
C SER A 194 -2.95 6.73 8.99
N LEU A 195 -2.57 7.43 7.93
CA LEU A 195 -2.96 8.83 7.70
C LEU A 195 -4.48 8.95 7.55
N GLY A 196 -5.09 8.10 6.73
CA GLY A 196 -6.54 8.05 6.51
C GLY A 196 -7.30 7.77 7.80
N PHE A 197 -6.86 6.78 8.58
CA PHE A 197 -7.46 6.46 9.87
C PHE A 197 -7.31 7.61 10.87
N ALA A 198 -6.09 8.13 11.06
CA ALA A 198 -5.80 9.12 12.08
C ALA A 198 -6.53 10.44 11.81
N LEU A 199 -6.45 10.97 10.58
CA LEU A 199 -7.14 12.21 10.21
C LEU A 199 -8.66 12.06 10.28
N SER A 200 -9.21 10.92 9.86
CA SER A 200 -10.66 10.68 9.95
C SER A 200 -11.13 10.51 11.40
N THR A 201 -10.29 9.98 12.27
CA THR A 201 -10.56 9.87 13.72
C THR A 201 -10.53 11.24 14.39
N LEU A 202 -9.58 12.10 14.01
CA LEU A 202 -9.46 13.47 14.53
C LEU A 202 -10.55 14.42 13.99
N LEU A 203 -10.96 14.23 12.73
CA LEU A 203 -11.90 15.08 12.01
C LEU A 203 -13.12 14.27 11.52
N PRO A 204 -13.93 13.68 12.42
CA PRO A 204 -14.98 12.73 12.05
C PRO A 204 -16.08 13.32 11.16
N HIS A 205 -16.39 14.62 11.32
CA HIS A 205 -17.37 15.32 10.46
C HIS A 205 -16.86 15.56 9.04
N MET A 206 -15.54 15.57 8.85
CA MET A 206 -14.88 15.81 7.57
C MET A 206 -14.25 14.54 7.01
N ALA A 207 -14.60 13.36 7.52
CA ALA A 207 -13.97 12.10 7.14
C ALA A 207 -14.01 11.84 5.63
N THR A 208 -15.13 12.14 4.97
CA THR A 208 -15.23 12.03 3.50
C THR A 208 -14.28 13.00 2.79
N LEU A 209 -14.21 14.25 3.25
CA LEU A 209 -13.30 15.25 2.70
C LEU A 209 -11.84 14.84 2.89
N VAL A 210 -11.47 14.33 4.07
CA VAL A 210 -10.12 13.80 4.37
C VAL A 210 -9.73 12.71 3.35
N LYS A 211 -10.60 11.74 3.10
CA LYS A 211 -10.34 10.69 2.10
C LYS A 211 -10.12 11.28 0.72
N ILE A 212 -11.01 12.18 0.28
CA ILE A 212 -10.90 12.84 -1.03
C ILE A 212 -9.59 13.60 -1.15
N VAL A 213 -9.20 14.37 -0.13
CA VAL A 213 -7.92 15.12 -0.12
C VAL A 213 -6.73 14.18 -0.20
N ILE A 214 -6.71 13.09 0.58
CA ILE A 214 -5.63 12.09 0.50
C ILE A 214 -5.53 11.50 -0.92
N LEU A 215 -6.67 11.16 -1.53
CA LEU A 215 -6.70 10.59 -2.88
C LEU A 215 -6.23 11.60 -3.94
N VAL A 216 -6.68 12.85 -3.87
CA VAL A 216 -6.28 13.91 -4.79
C VAL A 216 -4.78 14.20 -4.66
N VAL A 217 -4.27 14.35 -3.44
CA VAL A 217 -2.85 14.56 -3.18
C VAL A 217 -2.02 13.38 -3.70
N TRP A 218 -2.50 12.15 -3.50
CA TRP A 218 -1.83 10.97 -4.03
C TRP A 218 -1.80 10.92 -5.55
N VAL A 219 -2.91 11.22 -6.22
CA VAL A 219 -2.99 11.28 -7.70
C VAL A 219 -2.07 12.39 -8.24
N ILE A 220 -2.05 13.55 -7.59
CA ILE A 220 -1.14 14.64 -7.97
C ILE A 220 0.32 14.18 -7.85
N GLY A 221 0.67 13.56 -6.71
CA GLY A 221 2.02 13.05 -6.47
C GLY A 221 2.44 11.93 -7.40
N ALA A 222 1.54 10.98 -7.68
CA ALA A 222 1.84 9.76 -8.42
C ALA A 222 1.77 9.92 -9.95
N VAL A 223 0.99 10.90 -10.44
CA VAL A 223 0.70 11.06 -11.87
C VAL A 223 1.09 12.45 -12.37
N ILE A 224 0.63 13.52 -11.71
CA ILE A 224 0.79 14.88 -12.23
C ILE A 224 2.24 15.37 -12.07
N LEU A 225 2.82 15.24 -10.88
CA LEU A 225 4.19 15.69 -10.62
C LEU A 225 5.24 14.97 -11.49
N PRO A 226 5.25 13.62 -11.62
CA PRO A 226 6.18 12.91 -12.48
C PRO A 226 6.14 13.40 -13.94
N ASN A 227 4.94 13.69 -14.45
CA ASN A 227 4.77 14.20 -15.81
C ASN A 227 5.36 15.61 -16.00
N GLY A 228 5.41 16.43 -14.94
CA GLY A 228 5.99 17.77 -14.97
C GLY A 228 7.52 17.80 -15.09
N PHE A 229 8.22 16.71 -14.77
CA PHE A 229 9.68 16.65 -14.88
C PHE A 229 10.18 16.40 -16.31
N HIS A 230 9.32 16.00 -17.25
CA HIS A 230 9.67 15.75 -18.65
C HIS A 230 11.00 14.96 -18.80
N ASP A 231 12.01 15.56 -19.46
CA ASP A 231 13.35 15.00 -19.68
C ASP A 231 14.39 15.47 -18.65
N THR A 232 13.97 16.27 -17.67
CA THR A 232 14.85 16.74 -16.60
C THR A 232 14.85 15.74 -15.45
N PRO A 233 16.04 15.28 -14.99
CA PRO A 233 16.10 14.38 -13.84
C PRO A 233 15.60 15.13 -12.59
N PRO A 234 14.66 14.55 -11.83
CA PRO A 234 14.16 15.17 -10.61
C PRO A 234 15.28 15.30 -9.56
N PRO A 235 15.22 16.29 -8.66
CA PRO A 235 16.18 16.44 -7.57
C PRO A 235 16.28 15.17 -6.72
N THR A 236 17.50 14.78 -6.32
CA THR A 236 17.75 13.54 -5.56
C THR A 236 17.02 13.48 -4.22
N TRP A 237 16.86 14.62 -3.53
CA TRP A 237 16.07 14.67 -2.30
C TRP A 237 14.61 14.32 -2.56
N TYR A 238 14.04 14.73 -3.69
CA TYR A 238 12.63 14.46 -4.02
C TYR A 238 12.43 13.00 -4.44
N VAL A 239 13.36 12.46 -5.23
CA VAL A 239 13.43 11.02 -5.59
C VAL A 239 13.41 10.12 -4.35
N ASN A 240 14.12 10.50 -3.30
CA ASN A 240 14.22 9.68 -2.08
C ASN A 240 12.98 9.80 -1.17
N TRP A 241 12.28 10.93 -1.21
CA TRP A 241 11.16 11.24 -0.30
C TRP A 241 9.77 11.16 -0.94
N ASP A 242 9.67 10.88 -2.24
CA ASP A 242 8.39 10.72 -2.94
C ASP A 242 7.62 9.48 -2.43
N PRO A 243 6.55 9.65 -1.61
CA PRO A 243 5.83 8.53 -1.01
C PRO A 243 5.09 7.66 -2.03
N THR A 244 4.91 8.17 -3.25
CA THR A 244 4.25 7.45 -4.35
C THR A 244 5.21 6.54 -5.10
N SER A 245 6.53 6.75 -4.94
CA SER A 245 7.61 6.08 -5.69
C SER A 245 7.59 6.29 -7.21
N SER A 246 6.67 7.10 -7.75
CA SER A 246 6.57 7.36 -9.19
C SER A 246 7.76 8.17 -9.72
N VAL A 247 8.22 9.14 -8.94
CA VAL A 247 9.39 9.97 -9.25
C VAL A 247 10.68 9.23 -8.92
N THR A 248 10.65 8.37 -7.90
CA THR A 248 11.78 7.48 -7.59
C THR A 248 12.14 6.62 -8.78
N ALA A 249 11.14 6.03 -9.44
CA ALA A 249 11.35 5.30 -10.68
C ALA A 249 12.13 6.18 -11.67
N LEU A 250 11.59 7.35 -12.04
CA LEU A 250 12.24 8.29 -12.98
C LEU A 250 13.68 8.69 -12.60
N GLY A 251 13.97 8.87 -11.31
CA GLY A 251 15.32 9.23 -10.84
C GLY A 251 16.32 8.08 -10.86
N LEU A 252 15.85 6.83 -10.80
CA LEU A 252 16.71 5.64 -10.84
C LEU A 252 16.97 5.14 -12.27
N LEU A 253 16.06 5.37 -13.22
CA LEU A 253 16.21 4.92 -14.62
C LEU A 253 17.48 5.42 -15.34
N PRO A 254 17.94 6.69 -15.18
CA PRO A 254 19.12 7.18 -15.91
C PRO A 254 20.43 6.46 -15.57
N LYS A 255 20.52 5.83 -14.39
CA LYS A 255 21.67 5.00 -13.98
C LYS A 255 21.84 3.73 -14.82
N TYR A 256 20.85 3.41 -15.66
CA TYR A 256 20.83 2.27 -16.57
C TYR A 256 20.95 2.70 -18.04
N SER A 257 21.39 3.93 -18.29
CA SER A 257 21.65 4.40 -19.65
C SER A 257 22.72 3.55 -20.34
N LEU A 258 22.32 2.88 -21.41
CA LEU A 258 23.21 2.07 -22.22
C LEU A 258 24.06 2.96 -23.12
N HIS A 259 25.38 2.81 -23.04
CA HIS A 259 26.31 3.43 -23.99
C HIS A 259 26.35 2.59 -25.27
N LEU A 260 25.44 2.89 -26.18
CA LEU A 260 25.19 2.13 -27.41
C LEU A 260 26.36 2.14 -28.41
N SER A 261 27.35 3.03 -28.22
CA SER A 261 28.51 3.18 -29.10
C SER A 261 29.47 1.98 -29.13
N THR A 262 29.25 0.97 -28.27
CA THR A 262 30.13 -0.21 -28.13
C THR A 262 29.47 -1.54 -28.55
N ILE A 263 28.23 -1.49 -29.03
CA ILE A 263 27.45 -2.69 -29.36
C ILE A 263 27.67 -3.04 -30.83
N THR A 264 28.36 -4.15 -31.10
CA THR A 264 28.69 -4.57 -32.48
C THR A 264 27.83 -5.75 -32.98
N SER A 265 26.99 -6.34 -32.13
CA SER A 265 26.13 -7.48 -32.50
C SER A 265 24.79 -7.50 -31.77
N GLN A 266 23.78 -8.13 -32.39
CA GLN A 266 22.45 -8.31 -31.79
C GLN A 266 22.48 -9.22 -30.54
N ALA A 267 23.35 -10.23 -30.52
CA ALA A 267 23.54 -11.09 -29.35
C ALA A 267 24.09 -10.31 -28.15
N GLN A 268 25.08 -9.43 -28.38
CA GLN A 268 25.63 -8.56 -27.35
C GLN A 268 24.59 -7.57 -26.84
N LEU A 269 23.74 -7.01 -27.72
CA LEU A 269 22.62 -6.17 -27.31
C LEU A 269 21.66 -6.92 -26.39
N GLN A 270 21.21 -8.11 -26.77
CA GLN A 270 20.29 -8.92 -25.95
C GLN A 270 20.89 -9.24 -24.58
N GLN A 271 22.17 -9.61 -24.53
CA GLN A 271 22.87 -9.89 -23.27
C GLN A 271 22.96 -8.65 -22.37
N ILE A 272 23.24 -7.48 -22.95
CA ILE A 272 23.26 -6.20 -22.23
C ILE A 272 21.86 -5.86 -21.71
N LEU A 273 20.82 -6.02 -22.52
CA LEU A 273 19.43 -5.77 -22.13
C LEU A 273 19.03 -6.68 -20.96
N PHE A 274 19.30 -7.98 -21.03
CA PHE A 274 19.02 -8.90 -19.92
C PHE A 274 19.80 -8.56 -18.66
N THR A 275 21.04 -8.07 -18.79
CA THR A 275 21.86 -7.67 -17.65
C THR A 275 21.27 -6.44 -16.97
N VAL A 276 20.90 -5.42 -17.75
CA VAL A 276 20.29 -4.19 -17.24
C VAL A 276 18.91 -4.45 -16.65
N GLU A 277 18.09 -5.24 -17.32
CA GLU A 277 16.73 -5.58 -16.92
C GLU A 277 16.69 -6.27 -15.54
N ASN A 278 17.69 -7.10 -15.25
CA ASN A 278 17.80 -7.83 -13.98
C ASN A 278 18.70 -7.13 -12.96
N GLN A 279 19.39 -6.05 -13.33
CA GLN A 279 20.24 -5.32 -12.41
C GLN A 279 19.39 -4.56 -11.39
N MET A 280 19.53 -4.95 -10.13
CA MET A 280 18.77 -4.35 -9.05
C MET A 280 19.17 -2.88 -8.84
N PRO A 281 18.20 -1.96 -8.73
CA PRO A 281 18.51 -0.57 -8.44
C PRO A 281 19.10 -0.41 -7.06
N ASP A 282 20.06 0.51 -6.94
CA ASP A 282 20.47 1.01 -5.63
C ASP A 282 19.33 1.83 -5.03
N ILE A 283 18.51 1.15 -4.23
CA ILE A 283 17.32 1.68 -3.55
C ILE A 283 17.64 2.17 -2.13
N THR A 284 18.89 2.11 -1.69
CA THR A 284 19.27 2.38 -0.29
C THR A 284 18.87 3.79 0.15
N GLY A 285 19.12 4.80 -0.69
CA GLY A 285 18.78 6.20 -0.43
C GLY A 285 17.27 6.48 -0.35
N TRP A 286 16.45 5.61 -0.96
CA TRP A 286 15.00 5.74 -1.02
C TRP A 286 14.28 4.88 0.04
N PHE A 287 14.82 3.71 0.37
CA PHE A 287 14.19 2.74 1.26
C PHE A 287 14.01 3.30 2.68
N VAL A 288 15.05 3.93 3.24
CA VAL A 288 15.03 4.45 4.61
C VAL A 288 13.99 5.56 4.81
N PRO A 289 13.91 6.60 3.96
CA PRO A 289 12.84 7.62 4.05
C PRO A 289 11.43 7.04 4.05
N HIS A 290 11.16 6.01 3.24
CA HIS A 290 9.82 5.42 3.13
C HIS A 290 9.41 4.67 4.40
N GLN A 291 10.34 3.93 4.99
CA GLN A 291 10.11 3.29 6.29
C GLN A 291 9.91 4.34 7.39
N LEU A 292 10.69 5.43 7.36
CA LEU A 292 10.52 6.54 8.30
C LEU A 292 9.13 7.19 8.17
N LEU A 293 8.65 7.45 6.95
CA LEU A 293 7.30 7.97 6.70
C LEU A 293 6.22 7.02 7.24
N ALA A 294 6.37 5.71 7.03
CA ALA A 294 5.46 4.72 7.60
C ALA A 294 5.46 4.76 9.13
N VAL A 295 6.63 4.83 9.78
CA VAL A 295 6.73 4.96 11.25
C VAL A 295 6.11 6.26 11.76
N LEU A 296 6.37 7.39 11.12
CA LEU A 296 5.77 8.68 11.47
C LEU A 296 4.24 8.63 11.36
N SER A 297 3.71 7.92 10.35
CA SER A 297 2.26 7.73 10.20
C SER A 297 1.65 6.90 11.34
N LEU A 298 2.38 5.92 11.87
CA LEU A 298 1.97 5.14 13.04
C LEU A 298 1.94 6.00 14.32
N LEU A 299 2.90 6.91 14.48
CA LEU A 299 2.89 7.89 15.58
C LEU A 299 1.67 8.81 15.49
N LEU A 300 1.25 9.19 14.27
CA LEU A 300 0.03 9.97 14.10
C LEU A 300 -1.23 9.22 14.55
N VAL A 301 -1.27 7.89 14.34
CA VAL A 301 -2.36 7.03 14.86
C VAL A 301 -2.35 7.01 16.39
N LEU A 302 -1.17 6.94 17.02
CA LEU A 302 -1.04 7.03 18.47
C LEU A 302 -1.59 8.38 18.98
N VAL A 303 -1.23 9.49 18.34
CA VAL A 303 -1.78 10.82 18.67
C VAL A 303 -3.30 10.84 18.53
N ALA A 304 -3.84 10.29 17.43
CA ALA A 304 -5.29 10.20 17.24
C ALA A 304 -5.98 9.35 18.31
N ALA A 305 -5.36 8.24 18.74
CA ALA A 305 -5.88 7.39 19.80
C ALA A 305 -5.88 8.08 21.18
N LEU A 306 -4.87 8.90 21.47
CA LEU A 306 -4.79 9.67 22.71
C LEU A 306 -5.75 10.87 22.71
N ALA A 307 -5.93 11.52 21.56
CA ALA A 307 -6.82 12.67 21.41
C ALA A 307 -8.31 12.28 21.33
N PHE A 308 -8.61 11.01 21.04
CA PHE A 308 -9.98 10.54 20.89
C PHE A 308 -10.72 10.57 22.24
N GLN A 309 -11.61 11.55 22.40
CA GLN A 309 -12.48 11.69 23.56
C GLN A 309 -13.84 11.04 23.29
N ARG A 310 -14.19 10.03 24.09
CA ARG A 310 -15.41 9.21 23.93
C ARG A 310 -16.70 9.96 24.27
N SER A 311 -16.61 11.02 25.06
CA SER A 311 -17.72 11.88 25.48
C SER A 311 -17.42 13.32 25.09
N ARG A 312 -17.79 13.74 23.87
CA ARG A 312 -17.88 15.18 23.60
C ARG A 312 -19.14 15.68 24.30
N THR A 313 -18.96 16.43 25.39
CA THR A 313 -19.98 17.37 25.86
C THR A 313 -20.34 18.25 24.66
N MET A 314 -21.55 18.13 24.13
CA MET A 314 -21.99 19.05 23.08
C MET A 314 -21.91 20.47 23.66
N PRO A 315 -21.24 21.42 22.99
CA PRO A 315 -21.40 22.82 23.33
C PRO A 315 -22.88 23.16 23.10
N SER A 316 -23.55 23.57 24.18
CA SER A 316 -24.92 24.07 24.20
C SER A 316 -25.04 25.36 23.40
#